data_AF-A0A943QYS1-F1
#
_entry.id   AF-A0A943QYS1-F1
#
_cell.length_a   1.000
_cell.length_b   1.000
_cell.length_c   1.000
_cell.angle_alpha   90.00
_cell.angle_beta   90.00
_cell.angle_gamma   90.00
#
_symmetry.space_group_name_H-M   'P 1'
#
loop_
_entity.id
_entity.type
_entity.pdbx_description
1 polymer ?
#
loop_
_entity_poly.entity_id
_entity_poly.type
_entity_poly.pdbx_seq_one_letter_code
_entity_poly.pdbx_strand_id
1 'polypeptide(L)'
;MKRLLERLQPLKAAVKSIFFISITVLVVVELVRLKRTITLESLESALSGLSIWHLALMVVIGLIAVSPMLFYDLILNRELETDFSKSYILETSWAVNTINNLAGFAGLVDVGLRYSFYSEDGQEKSG
;
A
#
# COMPACT_ATOMS: atom_id res chain seq x y z
N MET A 1 5.03 -37.28 3.47
CA MET A 1 4.65 -35.88 3.15
C MET A 1 3.54 -35.32 4.04
N LYS A 2 2.39 -35.99 4.20
CA LYS A 2 1.25 -35.47 5.00
C LYS A 2 1.60 -35.08 6.46
N ARG A 3 2.37 -35.90 7.17
CA ARG A 3 2.85 -35.61 8.55
C ARG A 3 3.79 -34.40 8.67
N LEU A 4 4.52 -34.06 7.61
CA LEU A 4 5.40 -32.88 7.60
C LEU A 4 4.58 -31.60 7.38
N LEU A 5 3.57 -31.66 6.51
CA LEU A 5 2.62 -30.57 6.28
C LEU A 5 1.81 -30.24 7.55
N GLU A 6 1.35 -31.24 8.31
CA GLU A 6 0.64 -31.04 9.58
C GLU A 6 1.50 -30.36 10.66
N ARG A 7 2.82 -30.61 10.68
CA ARG A 7 3.74 -29.92 11.61
C ARG A 7 4.07 -28.48 11.18
N LEU A 8 3.90 -28.14 9.90
CA LEU A 8 4.16 -26.81 9.36
C LEU A 8 2.94 -25.87 9.43
N GLN A 9 1.73 -26.41 9.59
CA GLN A 9 0.50 -25.61 9.76
C GLN A 9 0.55 -24.59 10.91
N PRO A 10 0.93 -24.96 12.16
CA PRO A 10 1.03 -23.99 13.25
C PRO A 10 2.16 -22.97 13.01
N LEU A 11 3.21 -23.38 12.30
CA LEU A 11 4.34 -22.52 11.91
C LEU A 11 3.91 -21.47 10.88
N LYS A 12 3.06 -21.83 9.91
CA LYS A 12 2.49 -20.91 8.93
C LYS A 12 1.65 -19.81 9.61
N ALA A 13 0.83 -20.17 10.59
CA ALA A 13 0.02 -19.22 11.34
C ALA A 13 0.89 -18.28 12.21
N ALA A 14 1.90 -18.83 12.90
CA ALA A 14 2.85 -18.04 13.67
C ALA A 14 3.66 -17.07 12.80
N VAL A 15 4.14 -17.52 11.63
CA VAL A 15 4.87 -16.68 10.67
C VAL A 15 3.99 -15.55 10.13
N LYS A 16 2.73 -15.84 9.75
CA LYS A 16 1.77 -14.81 9.32
C LYS A 16 1.58 -13.76 10.42
N SER A 17 1.37 -14.19 11.67
CA SER A 17 1.18 -13.30 12.81
C SER A 17 2.41 -12.43 13.09
N ILE A 18 3.60 -13.04 13.17
CA ILE A 18 4.87 -12.33 13.39
C ILE A 18 5.12 -11.31 12.27
N PHE A 19 4.82 -11.66 11.02
CA PHE A 19 4.95 -10.76 9.87
C PHE A 19 4.07 -9.51 10.01
N PHE A 20 2.78 -9.69 10.33
CA PHE A 20 1.86 -8.56 10.55
C PHE A 20 2.28 -7.68 11.73
N ILE A 21 2.72 -8.29 12.85
CA ILE A 21 3.24 -7.56 14.01
C ILE A 21 4.49 -6.76 13.61
N SER A 22 5.40 -7.38 12.86
CA SER A 22 6.65 -6.74 12.40
C SER A 22 6.36 -5.55 11.48
N ILE A 23 5.44 -5.70 10.52
CA ILE A 23 5.00 -4.59 9.66
C ILE A 23 4.39 -3.47 10.50
N THR A 24 3.51 -3.80 11.44
CA THR A 24 2.83 -2.80 12.28
C THR A 24 3.84 -2.01 13.12
N VAL A 25 4.76 -2.70 13.79
CA VAL A 25 5.82 -2.06 14.58
C VAL A 25 6.68 -1.16 13.70
N LEU A 26 7.01 -1.62 12.50
CA LEU A 26 7.85 -0.84 11.60
C LEU A 26 7.15 0.42 11.10
N VAL A 27 5.87 0.33 10.70
CA VAL A 27 5.07 1.49 10.31
C VAL A 27 5.06 2.51 11.45
N VAL A 28 4.85 2.07 12.70
CA VAL A 28 4.90 2.96 13.87
C VAL A 28 6.27 3.61 14.05
N VAL A 29 7.35 2.83 13.94
CA VAL A 29 8.73 3.35 14.04
C VAL A 29 9.00 4.41 12.97
N GLU A 30 8.56 4.16 11.74
CA GLU A 30 8.79 5.08 10.63
C GLU A 30 7.98 6.37 10.76
N LEU A 31 6.72 6.27 11.20
CA LEU A 31 5.92 7.45 11.54
C LEU A 31 6.56 8.28 12.65
N VAL A 32 7.13 7.63 13.67
CA VAL A 32 7.86 8.33 14.75
C VAL A 32 9.15 8.96 14.24
N ARG A 33 9.89 8.29 13.34
CA ARG A 33 11.07 8.87 12.70
C ARG A 33 10.71 10.10 11.87
N LEU A 34 9.70 10.00 11.00
CA LEU A 34 9.18 11.10 10.20
C LEU A 34 8.85 12.32 11.06
N LYS A 35 8.13 12.13 12.17
CA LYS A 35 7.80 13.21 13.12
C LYS A 35 9.05 13.84 13.76
N ARG A 36 10.11 13.07 14.00
CA ARG A 36 11.36 13.58 14.62
C ARG A 36 12.24 14.33 13.62
N THR A 37 12.21 13.95 12.35
CA THR A 37 13.05 14.54 11.31
C THR A 37 12.40 15.76 10.66
N ILE A 38 11.06 15.77 10.56
CA ILE A 38 10.30 16.86 9.94
C ILE A 38 9.42 17.52 11.00
N THR A 39 9.72 18.77 11.36
CA THR A 39 8.84 19.59 12.19
C THR A 39 7.81 20.31 11.32
N LEU A 40 6.62 20.57 11.87
CA LEU A 40 5.57 21.34 11.19
C LEU A 40 6.06 22.74 10.81
N GLU A 41 6.87 23.36 11.67
CA GLU A 41 7.50 24.66 11.42
C GLU A 41 8.43 24.64 10.20
N SER A 42 9.22 23.56 10.03
CA SER A 42 10.11 23.42 8.87
C SER A 42 9.32 23.25 7.57
N LEU A 43 8.20 22.53 7.64
CA LEU A 43 7.29 22.36 6.52
C LEU A 43 6.61 23.68 6.15
N GLU A 44 6.08 24.41 7.13
CA GLU A 44 5.46 25.73 6.90
C GLU A 44 6.47 26.73 6.32
N SER A 45 7.69 26.76 6.85
CA SER A 45 8.78 27.58 6.32
C SER A 45 9.08 27.23 4.85
N ALA A 46 9.18 25.95 4.52
CA ALA A 46 9.43 25.50 3.15
C ALA A 46 8.27 25.84 2.19
N LEU A 47 7.03 25.74 2.64
CA LEU A 47 5.84 26.00 1.82
C LEU A 47 5.51 27.49 1.70
N SER A 48 5.77 28.29 2.73
CA SER A 48 5.48 29.74 2.75
C SER A 48 6.31 30.53 1.75
N GLY A 49 7.51 30.02 1.40
CA GLY A 49 8.35 30.60 0.34
C GLY A 49 7.83 30.35 -1.07
N LEU A 50 6.81 29.49 -1.25
CA LEU A 50 6.27 29.12 -2.56
C LEU A 50 5.00 29.93 -2.88
N SER A 51 4.91 30.40 -4.12
CA SER A 51 3.65 30.98 -4.59
C SER A 51 2.55 29.93 -4.65
N ILE A 52 1.29 30.34 -4.50
CA ILE A 52 0.13 29.45 -4.64
C ILE A 52 0.10 28.63 -5.95
N TRP A 53 0.63 29.17 -7.05
CA TRP A 53 0.71 28.47 -8.33
C TRP A 53 1.66 27.27 -8.29
N HIS A 54 2.80 27.40 -7.63
CA HIS A 54 3.73 26.29 -7.43
C HIS A 54 3.10 25.21 -6.56
N LEU A 55 2.37 25.57 -5.51
CA LEU A 55 1.63 24.62 -4.67
C LEU A 55 0.57 23.87 -5.47
N ALA A 56 -0.23 24.58 -6.28
CA ALA A 56 -1.24 23.97 -7.14
C ALA A 56 -0.59 23.01 -8.16
N LEU A 57 0.53 23.41 -8.75
CA LEU A 57 1.25 22.62 -9.74
C LEU A 57 1.90 21.37 -9.11
N MET A 58 2.41 21.46 -7.88
CA MET A 58 2.86 20.29 -7.12
C MET A 58 1.73 19.28 -6.89
N VAL A 59 0.52 19.74 -6.56
CA VAL A 59 -0.64 18.86 -6.43
C VAL A 59 -0.98 18.18 -7.76
N VAL A 60 -1.05 18.96 -8.85
CA VAL A 60 -1.36 18.41 -10.19
C VAL A 60 -0.31 17.39 -10.63
N ILE A 61 0.98 17.70 -10.48
CA ILE A 61 2.06 16.76 -10.80
C ILE A 61 1.98 15.52 -9.91
N GLY A 62 1.71 15.69 -8.61
CA GLY A 62 1.54 14.57 -7.69
C GLY A 62 0.41 13.63 -8.13
N LEU A 63 -0.74 14.18 -8.53
CA LEU A 63 -1.86 13.40 -9.06
C LEU A 63 -1.49 12.67 -10.35
N ILE A 64 -0.80 13.35 -11.27
CA ILE A 64 -0.30 12.74 -12.52
C ILE A 64 0.67 11.61 -12.20
N ALA A 65 1.57 11.79 -11.23
CA ALA A 65 2.57 10.80 -10.85
C ALA A 65 1.96 9.53 -10.21
N VAL A 66 0.84 9.66 -9.49
CA VAL A 66 0.12 8.52 -8.90
C VAL A 66 -0.74 7.79 -9.95
N SER A 67 -1.17 8.48 -11.01
CA SER A 67 -2.09 7.93 -12.00
C SER A 67 -1.65 6.60 -12.66
N PRO A 68 -0.38 6.37 -13.05
CA PRO A 68 0.03 5.12 -13.68
C PRO A 68 -0.14 3.92 -12.74
N MET A 69 0.06 4.13 -11.43
CA MET A 69 -0.09 3.06 -10.44
C MET A 69 -1.57 2.66 -10.27
N LEU A 70 -2.50 3.61 -10.39
CA LEU A 70 -3.94 3.33 -10.38
C LEU A 70 -4.39 2.59 -11.65
N PHE A 71 -3.90 3.01 -12.81
CA PHE A 71 -4.24 2.38 -14.09
C PHE A 71 -3.66 0.98 -14.24
N TYR A 72 -2.48 0.73 -13.68
CA TYR A 72 -1.86 -0.59 -13.66
C TYR A 72 -2.80 -1.64 -13.04
N ASP A 73 -3.41 -1.34 -11.89
CA ASP A 73 -4.29 -2.30 -11.21
C ASP A 73 -5.61 -2.55 -11.96
N LEU A 74 -6.10 -1.56 -12.70
CA LEU A 74 -7.26 -1.74 -13.58
C LEU A 74 -6.95 -2.65 -14.77
N ILE A 75 -5.74 -2.53 -15.34
CA ILE A 75 -5.28 -3.41 -16.42
C ILE A 75 -5.06 -4.82 -15.87
N LEU A 76 -4.45 -4.94 -14.69
CA LEU A 76 -4.20 -6.22 -14.05
C LEU A 76 -5.50 -6.97 -13.74
N ASN A 77 -6.53 -6.28 -13.25
CA ASN A 77 -7.86 -6.88 -13.03
C ASN A 77 -8.48 -7.44 -14.32
N ARG A 78 -8.21 -6.80 -15.46
CA ARG A 78 -8.68 -7.28 -16.76
C ARG A 78 -7.89 -8.50 -17.25
N GLU A 79 -6.57 -8.47 -17.07
CA GLU A 79 -5.68 -9.55 -17.52
C GLU A 79 -5.83 -10.83 -16.67
N LEU A 80 -6.09 -10.67 -15.37
CA LEU A 80 -6.33 -11.78 -14.45
C LEU A 80 -7.81 -12.23 -14.43
N GLU A 81 -8.66 -11.64 -15.27
CA GLU A 81 -10.10 -11.92 -15.36
C GLU A 81 -10.86 -11.84 -14.03
N THR A 82 -10.38 -11.02 -13.10
CA THR A 82 -11.00 -10.83 -11.78
C THR A 82 -12.20 -9.86 -11.84
N ASP A 83 -13.21 -10.09 -10.99
CA ASP A 83 -14.48 -9.34 -11.02
C ASP A 83 -14.53 -8.18 -10.02
N PHE A 84 -13.38 -7.59 -9.67
CA PHE A 84 -13.35 -6.44 -8.78
C PHE A 84 -13.90 -5.19 -9.49
N SER A 85 -14.77 -4.45 -8.79
CA SER A 85 -15.32 -3.20 -9.34
C SER A 85 -14.22 -2.14 -9.52
N LYS A 86 -14.36 -1.30 -10.55
CA LYS A 86 -13.40 -0.20 -10.82
C LYS A 86 -13.22 0.72 -9.62
N SER A 87 -14.29 1.04 -8.90
CA SER A 87 -14.24 1.88 -7.71
C SER A 87 -13.42 1.23 -6.58
N TYR A 88 -13.61 -0.08 -6.36
CA TYR A 88 -12.85 -0.83 -5.37
C TYR A 88 -11.35 -0.86 -5.70
N ILE A 89 -11.00 -1.08 -6.97
CA ILE A 89 -9.61 -1.06 -7.43
C ILE A 89 -9.00 0.32 -7.24
N LEU A 90 -9.71 1.39 -7.60
CA LEU A 90 -9.20 2.75 -7.43
C LEU A 90 -8.97 3.12 -5.96
N GLU A 91 -9.91 2.76 -5.08
CA GLU A 91 -9.79 3.03 -3.64
C GLU A 91 -8.64 2.24 -3.01
N THR A 92 -8.58 0.94 -3.26
CA THR A 92 -7.53 0.07 -2.71
C THR A 92 -6.16 0.40 -3.30
N SER A 93 -6.05 0.64 -4.61
CA SER A 93 -4.81 1.08 -5.25
C SER A 93 -4.32 2.41 -4.68
N TRP A 94 -5.23 3.38 -4.47
CA TRP A 94 -4.87 4.65 -3.85
C TRP A 94 -4.34 4.48 -2.42
N ALA A 95 -5.04 3.69 -1.60
CA ALA A 95 -4.63 3.41 -0.22
C ALA A 95 -3.28 2.71 -0.14
N VAL A 96 -3.11 1.63 -0.94
CA VAL A 96 -1.87 0.86 -1.00
C VAL A 96 -0.70 1.73 -1.46
N ASN A 97 -0.86 2.49 -2.55
CA ASN A 97 0.22 3.33 -3.07
C ASN A 97 0.60 4.45 -2.09
N THR A 98 -0.39 5.05 -1.40
CA THR A 98 -0.12 6.05 -0.36
C THR A 98 0.68 5.46 0.80
N ILE A 99 0.25 4.29 1.31
CA ILE A 99 0.94 3.61 2.40
C ILE A 99 2.34 3.17 1.94
N ASN A 100 2.50 2.67 0.72
CA ASN A 100 3.80 2.25 0.19
C ASN A 100 4.77 3.44 0.05
N ASN A 101 4.29 4.58 -0.45
CA ASN A 101 5.08 5.81 -0.54
C ASN A 101 5.49 6.37 0.84
N LEU A 102 4.70 6.12 1.89
CA LEU A 102 4.98 6.57 3.25
C LEU A 102 5.85 5.60 4.04
N ALA A 103 5.54 4.30 3.96
CA ALA A 103 6.19 3.26 4.76
C ALA A 103 7.53 2.80 4.17
N GLY A 104 7.74 2.97 2.86
CA GLY A 104 9.02 2.73 2.20
C GLY A 104 9.58 1.31 2.35
N PHE A 105 8.74 0.34 2.73
CA PHE A 105 9.19 -0.96 3.25
C PHE A 105 9.52 -1.96 2.14
N ALA A 106 10.39 -1.56 1.21
CA ALA A 106 10.96 -2.39 0.13
C ALA A 106 9.93 -3.21 -0.68
N GLY A 107 8.67 -2.77 -0.75
CA GLY A 107 7.57 -3.49 -1.40
C GLY A 107 6.92 -4.60 -0.57
N LEU A 108 7.37 -4.91 0.65
CA LEU A 108 6.73 -5.93 1.51
C LEU A 108 5.36 -5.49 2.02
N VAL A 109 5.21 -4.22 2.38
CA VAL A 109 3.91 -3.64 2.74
C VAL A 109 2.99 -3.59 1.52
N ASP A 110 3.53 -3.23 0.35
CA ASP A 110 2.78 -3.20 -0.91
C ASP A 110 2.21 -4.58 -1.27
N VAL A 111 3.06 -5.61 -1.30
CA VAL A 111 2.65 -6.99 -1.59
C VAL A 111 1.68 -7.50 -0.52
N GLY A 112 1.93 -7.23 0.76
CA GLY A 112 1.06 -7.68 1.85
C GLY A 112 -0.34 -7.09 1.79
N LEU A 113 -0.45 -5.78 1.52
CA LEU A 113 -1.75 -5.11 1.40
C LEU A 113 -2.48 -5.52 0.11
N ARG A 114 -1.77 -5.59 -1.03
CA ARG A 114 -2.35 -6.07 -2.30
C ARG A 114 -2.83 -7.50 -2.18
N TYR A 115 -2.07 -8.36 -1.52
CA TYR A 115 -2.53 -9.69 -1.16
C TYR A 115 -3.79 -9.56 -0.29
N SER A 116 -3.78 -8.85 0.83
CA SER A 116 -4.97 -8.74 1.69
C SER A 116 -6.23 -8.21 1.00
N PHE A 117 -6.11 -7.28 0.04
CA PHE A 117 -7.26 -6.73 -0.69
C PHE A 117 -7.70 -7.59 -1.88
N TYR A 118 -6.77 -8.28 -2.54
CA TYR A 118 -7.07 -9.07 -3.74
C TYR A 118 -7.11 -10.59 -3.51
N SER A 119 -6.79 -11.07 -2.29
CA SER A 119 -6.71 -12.51 -1.97
C SER A 119 -7.82 -13.06 -1.09
N GLU A 120 -8.74 -12.23 -0.57
CA GLU A 120 -9.91 -12.70 0.17
C GLU A 120 -11.18 -12.58 -0.70
N ASP A 121 -11.73 -13.75 -1.08
CA ASP A 121 -13.07 -14.02 -1.63
C ASP A 121 -13.52 -13.26 -2.90
N GLY A 122 -12.61 -13.05 -3.85
CA GLY A 122 -12.95 -12.72 -5.24
C GLY A 122 -13.46 -13.95 -5.98
N GLN A 123 -14.74 -14.28 -5.79
CA GLN A 123 -15.65 -14.98 -6.72
C GLN A 123 -14.94 -15.56 -7.95
N GLU A 124 -14.43 -16.79 -7.82
CA GLU A 124 -14.18 -17.64 -8.97
C GLU A 124 -15.48 -17.64 -9.78
N LYS A 125 -15.46 -17.12 -11.01
CA LYS A 125 -16.60 -17.32 -11.91
C LYS A 125 -16.76 -18.83 -12.02
N SER A 126 -17.82 -19.35 -11.42
CA SER A 126 -18.37 -20.64 -11.79
C SER A 126 -18.76 -20.53 -13.26
N GLY A 127 -17.86 -20.97 -14.12
CA GLY A 127 -18.00 -21.10 -15.56
C GLY A 127 -17.34 -22.39 -15.99
#